data_AF-A0A7S1S4E8-F1
#
_entry.id   AF-A0A7S1S4E8-F1
#
_cell.length_a   1.000
_cell.length_b   1.000
_cell.length_c   1.000
_cell.angle_alpha   90.00
_cell.angle_beta   90.00
_cell.angle_gamma   90.00
#
_symmetry.space_group_name_H-M   'P 1'
#
loop_
_entity.id
_entity.type
_entity.pdbx_description
1 polymer ?
#
loop_
_entity_poly.entity_id
_entity_poly.type
_entity_poly.pdbx_seq_one_letter_code
_entity_poly.pdbx_strand_id
1 'polypeptide(L)'
;ENVFTFDESFWSHDGFEEVNGVMKPLPGSNYADQQKVYDTFGQRVLNNAWDGFHCCLFAYGQTGAGKSYSMVGYGQNKGIVPISCEQIFRRIEANDNRNRSYEITASMIEIYNETVQDLLILPQD
;
A
#
# COMPACT_ATOMS: atom_id res chain seq x y z
N GLU A 1 -30.84 10.64 -5.26
CA GLU A 1 -29.72 9.71 -4.99
C GLU A 1 -28.61 10.09 -5.96
N ASN A 2 -27.39 10.32 -5.48
CA ASN A 2 -26.28 10.68 -6.35
C ASN A 2 -25.51 9.41 -6.68
N VAL A 3 -25.40 9.08 -7.96
CA VAL A 3 -24.67 7.90 -8.44
C VAL A 3 -23.28 8.33 -8.88
N PHE A 4 -22.27 7.61 -8.43
CA PHE A 4 -20.87 7.82 -8.81
C PHE A 4 -20.30 6.50 -9.36
N THR A 5 -19.36 6.61 -10.28
CA THR A 5 -18.65 5.47 -10.86
C THR A 5 -17.16 5.79 -10.86
N PHE A 6 -16.37 4.81 -10.47
CA PHE A 6 -14.91 4.88 -10.39
C PHE A 6 -14.32 3.70 -11.18
N ASP A 7 -13.01 3.73 -11.44
CA ASP A 7 -12.32 2.59 -12.06
C ASP A 7 -12.48 1.32 -11.22
N GLU A 8 -12.43 1.47 -9.89
CA GLU A 8 -12.66 0.40 -8.92
C GLU A 8 -13.40 0.96 -7.70
N SER A 9 -14.23 0.13 -7.07
CA SER A 9 -14.94 0.47 -5.83
C SER A 9 -14.82 -0.68 -4.83
N PHE A 10 -13.98 -0.50 -3.81
CA PHE A 10 -13.76 -1.52 -2.80
C PHE A 10 -14.77 -1.42 -1.68
N TRP A 11 -15.44 -2.53 -1.38
CA TRP A 11 -16.30 -2.67 -0.22
C TRP A 11 -15.51 -3.31 0.93
N SER A 12 -14.98 -2.52 1.85
CA SER A 12 -14.16 -3.00 2.98
C SER A 12 -14.83 -2.78 4.34
N HIS A 13 -16.17 -2.76 4.38
CA HIS A 13 -16.94 -2.43 5.59
C HIS A 13 -17.33 -3.65 6.43
N ASP A 14 -17.88 -4.70 5.79
CA ASP A 14 -18.42 -5.88 6.46
C ASP A 14 -18.17 -7.17 5.65
N GLY A 15 -18.67 -8.30 6.14
CA GLY A 15 -18.53 -9.59 5.45
C GLY A 15 -17.12 -10.18 5.53
N PHE A 16 -16.43 -9.97 6.64
CA PHE A 16 -15.09 -10.50 6.91
C PHE A 16 -15.04 -11.27 8.24
N GLU A 17 -14.02 -12.10 8.39
CA GLU A 17 -13.57 -12.68 9.66
C GLU A 17 -12.13 -12.27 9.94
N GLU A 18 -11.78 -12.17 11.23
CA GLU A 18 -10.39 -11.95 11.64
C GLU A 18 -9.70 -13.30 11.90
N VAL A 19 -8.61 -13.55 11.18
CA VAL A 19 -7.77 -14.74 11.36
C VAL A 19 -6.35 -14.29 11.65
N ASN A 20 -5.90 -14.47 12.89
CA ASN A 20 -4.55 -14.08 13.35
C ASN A 20 -4.20 -12.60 13.09
N GLY A 21 -5.15 -11.68 13.32
CA GLY A 21 -4.95 -10.25 13.10
C GLY A 21 -5.01 -9.82 11.62
N VAL A 22 -5.45 -10.70 10.71
CA VAL A 22 -5.67 -10.41 9.29
C VAL A 22 -7.15 -10.53 8.99
N MET A 23 -7.73 -9.50 8.37
CA MET A 23 -9.14 -9.50 7.97
C MET A 23 -9.27 -10.23 6.63
N LYS A 24 -10.09 -11.28 6.60
CA LYS A 24 -10.32 -12.12 5.43
C LYS A 24 -11.79 -12.13 5.02
N PRO A 25 -12.11 -12.17 3.71
CA PRO A 25 -13.49 -12.23 3.26
C PRO A 25 -14.16 -13.53 3.68
N LEU A 26 -15.41 -13.44 4.16
CA LEU A 26 -16.26 -14.60 4.35
C LEU A 26 -16.63 -15.24 2.99
N PRO A 27 -16.94 -16.55 2.94
CA PRO A 27 -17.37 -17.19 1.70
C PRO A 27 -18.58 -16.47 1.06
N GLY A 28 -18.44 -16.07 -0.20
CA GLY A 28 -19.49 -15.36 -0.95
C GLY A 28 -19.63 -13.87 -0.63
N SER A 29 -18.77 -13.31 0.23
CA SER A 29 -18.73 -11.88 0.52
C SER A 29 -18.05 -11.09 -0.59
N ASN A 30 -18.47 -9.82 -0.75
CA ASN A 30 -17.80 -8.83 -1.61
C ASN A 30 -16.74 -8.01 -0.84
N TYR A 31 -16.36 -8.44 0.37
CA TYR A 31 -15.33 -7.78 1.17
C TYR A 31 -14.00 -7.71 0.41
N ALA A 32 -13.48 -6.50 0.24
CA ALA A 32 -12.16 -6.25 -0.28
C ALA A 32 -11.17 -6.12 0.88
N ASP A 33 -10.34 -7.15 1.05
CA ASP A 33 -9.24 -7.14 2.02
C ASP A 33 -8.03 -6.35 1.50
N GLN A 34 -7.00 -6.22 2.34
CA GLN A 34 -5.78 -5.47 1.99
C GLN A 34 -5.05 -6.09 0.79
N GLN A 35 -5.10 -7.42 0.66
CA GLN A 35 -4.48 -8.13 -0.45
C GLN A 35 -5.19 -7.82 -1.76
N LYS A 36 -6.53 -7.82 -1.78
CA LYS A 36 -7.33 -7.45 -2.95
C LYS A 36 -7.04 -6.03 -3.40
N VAL A 37 -6.93 -5.08 -2.47
CA VAL A 37 -6.57 -3.69 -2.77
C VAL A 37 -5.16 -3.60 -3.36
N TYR A 38 -4.19 -4.31 -2.77
CA TYR A 38 -2.82 -4.38 -3.29
C TYR A 38 -2.77 -5.00 -4.70
N ASP A 39 -3.40 -6.14 -4.93
CA ASP A 39 -3.40 -6.84 -6.23
C ASP A 39 -4.01 -5.96 -7.33
N THR A 40 -4.99 -5.13 -6.97
CA THR A 40 -5.67 -4.26 -7.92
C THR A 40 -4.86 -2.99 -8.24
N PHE A 41 -4.31 -2.30 -7.23
CA PHE A 41 -3.60 -1.03 -7.42
C PHE A 41 -2.10 -1.12 -7.14
N GLY A 42 -1.71 -1.65 -5.98
CA GLY A 42 -0.31 -1.74 -5.56
C GLY A 42 0.57 -2.50 -6.54
N GLN A 43 0.08 -3.62 -7.08
CA GLN A 43 0.81 -4.42 -8.06
C GLN A 43 0.99 -3.65 -9.38
N ARG A 44 -0.02 -2.89 -9.84
CA ARG A 44 0.08 -2.07 -11.06
C ARG A 44 1.12 -0.96 -10.90
N VAL A 45 1.08 -0.26 -9.76
CA VAL A 45 2.07 0.78 -9.41
C VAL A 45 3.48 0.18 -9.39
N LEU A 46 3.66 -0.97 -8.74
CA LEU A 46 4.97 -1.61 -8.66
C LEU A 46 5.47 -2.12 -10.01
N ASN A 47 4.59 -2.65 -10.87
CA ASN A 47 4.96 -3.08 -12.22
C ASN A 47 5.47 -1.91 -13.06
N ASN A 48 4.73 -0.80 -13.09
CA ASN A 48 5.16 0.39 -13.81
C ASN A 48 6.50 0.93 -13.28
N ALA A 49 6.71 0.92 -11.96
CA ALA A 49 8.00 1.28 -11.38
C ALA A 49 9.12 0.32 -11.82
N TRP A 50 8.82 -0.97 -11.94
CA TRP A 50 9.77 -1.99 -12.43
C TRP A 50 10.15 -1.81 -13.90
N ASP A 51 9.23 -1.26 -14.70
CA ASP A 51 9.44 -0.91 -16.11
C ASP A 51 10.19 0.43 -16.28
N GLY A 52 10.54 1.10 -15.18
CA GLY A 52 11.32 2.34 -15.18
C GLY A 52 10.48 3.62 -15.17
N PHE A 53 9.18 3.54 -14.92
CA PHE A 53 8.32 4.72 -14.81
C PHE A 53 8.26 5.29 -13.39
N HIS A 54 8.14 6.61 -13.29
CA HIS A 54 7.79 7.25 -12.03
C HIS A 54 6.31 7.01 -11.71
N CYS A 55 6.03 6.48 -10.52
CA CYS A 55 4.67 6.18 -10.08
C CYS A 55 4.35 6.92 -8.79
N CYS A 56 3.09 7.31 -8.61
CA CYS A 56 2.63 8.01 -7.44
C CYS A 56 1.23 7.52 -7.04
N LEU A 57 1.02 7.31 -5.74
CA LEU A 57 -0.26 6.86 -5.18
C LEU A 57 -0.55 7.65 -3.90
N PHE A 58 -1.74 8.23 -3.83
CA PHE A 58 -2.21 8.99 -2.67
C PHE A 58 -3.50 8.40 -2.12
N ALA A 59 -3.63 8.37 -0.80
CA ALA A 59 -4.89 8.09 -0.13
C ALA A 59 -5.53 9.41 0.30
N TYR A 60 -6.78 9.63 -0.12
CA TYR A 60 -7.54 10.85 0.17
C TYR A 60 -8.87 10.53 0.85
N GLY A 61 -9.29 11.40 1.77
CA GLY A 61 -10.53 11.25 2.52
C GLY A 61 -10.48 11.92 3.89
N GLN A 62 -11.61 12.00 4.59
CA GLN A 62 -11.70 12.60 5.93
C GLN A 62 -10.86 11.83 6.97
N THR A 63 -10.58 12.46 8.11
CA THR A 63 -9.95 11.79 9.26
C THR A 63 -10.82 10.62 9.71
N GLY A 64 -10.20 9.47 10.00
CA GLY A 64 -10.92 8.23 10.32
C GLY A 64 -11.45 7.43 9.13
N ALA A 65 -11.33 7.91 7.89
CA ALA A 65 -11.83 7.21 6.70
C ALA A 65 -10.95 6.02 6.22
N GLY A 66 -9.86 5.69 6.92
CA GLY A 66 -9.01 4.55 6.58
C GLY A 66 -7.78 4.84 5.71
N LYS A 67 -7.42 6.11 5.45
CA LYS A 67 -6.22 6.47 4.64
C LYS A 67 -4.94 5.72 5.07
N SER A 68 -4.58 5.83 6.35
CA SER A 68 -3.38 5.17 6.90
C SER A 68 -3.52 3.65 6.92
N TYR A 69 -4.74 3.14 7.12
CA TYR A 69 -5.02 1.71 7.08
C TYR A 69 -4.83 1.13 5.67
N SER A 70 -5.28 1.80 4.61
CA SER A 70 -5.06 1.35 3.24
C SER A 70 -3.58 1.43 2.84
N MET A 71 -2.88 2.52 3.19
CA MET A 71 -1.48 2.71 2.79
C MET A 71 -0.51 1.87 3.60
N VAL A 72 -0.62 1.86 4.92
CA VAL A 72 0.35 1.22 5.83
C VAL A 72 -0.23 -0.06 6.46
N GLY A 73 -1.52 -0.07 6.78
CA GLY A 73 -2.16 -1.19 7.47
C GLY A 73 -2.09 -1.09 8.99
N TYR A 74 -2.48 -2.16 9.67
CA TYR A 74 -2.44 -2.25 11.13
C TYR A 74 -2.07 -3.67 11.57
N GLY A 75 -1.07 -3.77 12.46
CA GLY A 75 -0.60 -5.05 12.98
C GLY A 75 -0.18 -6.00 11.86
N GLN A 76 -0.80 -7.19 11.81
CA GLN A 76 -0.55 -8.18 10.75
C GLN A 76 -1.27 -7.86 9.44
N ASN A 77 -2.29 -6.99 9.45
CA ASN A 77 -3.04 -6.62 8.26
C ASN A 77 -2.32 -5.48 7.51
N LYS A 78 -1.25 -5.84 6.82
CA LYS A 78 -0.35 -4.93 6.09
C LYS A 78 -1.07 -4.22 4.94
N GLY A 79 -0.76 -2.95 4.74
CA GLY A 79 -1.26 -2.14 3.63
C GLY A 79 -0.36 -2.11 2.41
N ILE A 80 -0.67 -1.23 1.46
CA ILE A 80 -0.01 -1.16 0.16
C ILE A 80 1.51 -0.97 0.26
N VAL A 81 1.98 -0.06 1.12
CA VAL A 81 3.40 0.27 1.28
C VAL A 81 4.23 -0.93 1.76
N PRO A 82 3.95 -1.56 2.92
CA PRO A 82 4.74 -2.70 3.37
C PRO A 82 4.66 -3.90 2.43
N ILE A 83 3.50 -4.17 1.82
CA ILE A 83 3.39 -5.24 0.81
C ILE A 83 4.26 -4.91 -0.41
N SER A 84 4.27 -3.66 -0.88
CA SER A 84 5.12 -3.22 -1.99
C SER A 84 6.61 -3.41 -1.68
N CYS A 85 7.04 -3.03 -0.47
CA CYS A 85 8.43 -3.22 -0.03
C CYS A 85 8.82 -4.70 -0.06
N GLU A 86 7.99 -5.61 0.48
CA GLU A 86 8.27 -7.05 0.42
C GLU A 86 8.39 -7.55 -1.03
N GLN A 87 7.52 -7.06 -1.92
CA GLN A 87 7.50 -7.48 -3.32
C GLN A 87 8.70 -6.95 -4.10
N ILE A 88 9.22 -5.76 -3.77
CA ILE A 88 10.47 -5.23 -4.33
C ILE A 88 11.62 -6.21 -4.02
N PHE A 89 11.82 -6.58 -2.76
CA PHE A 89 12.88 -7.50 -2.37
C PHE A 89 12.69 -8.89 -2.96
N ARG A 90 11.47 -9.44 -2.96
CA ARG A 90 11.18 -10.74 -3.59
C ARG A 90 11.53 -10.76 -5.08
N ARG A 91 11.25 -9.69 -5.83
CA ARG A 91 11.59 -9.61 -7.26
C ARG A 91 13.09 -9.54 -7.51
N ILE A 92 13.84 -8.91 -6.61
CA ILE A 92 15.31 -8.86 -6.67
C ILE A 92 15.89 -10.24 -6.39
N GLU A 93 15.44 -10.90 -5.32
CA GLU A 93 15.89 -12.25 -4.94
C GLU A 93 15.55 -13.30 -6.01
N ALA A 94 14.40 -13.16 -6.69
CA ALA A 94 13.99 -14.07 -7.76
C ALA A 94 14.73 -13.85 -9.10
N ASN A 95 15.61 -12.85 -9.21
CA ASN A 95 16.32 -12.56 -10.45
C ASN A 95 17.69 -13.25 -10.50
N ASP A 96 17.79 -14.32 -11.29
CA ASP A 96 19.04 -15.08 -11.49
C ASP A 96 20.05 -14.42 -12.46
N ASN A 97 19.71 -13.27 -13.05
CA ASN A 97 20.57 -12.58 -14.01
C ASN A 97 21.73 -11.86 -13.31
N ARG A 98 22.91 -12.50 -13.32
CA ARG A 98 24.16 -11.98 -12.73
C ARG A 98 24.67 -10.67 -13.34
N ASN A 99 24.15 -10.25 -14.49
CA ASN A 99 24.51 -8.97 -15.12
C ASN A 99 23.59 -7.81 -14.72
N ARG A 100 22.65 -8.03 -13.79
CA ARG A 100 21.79 -6.98 -13.24
C ARG A 100 22.16 -6.69 -11.79
N SER A 101 22.32 -5.42 -11.48
CA SER A 101 22.42 -4.90 -10.11
C SER A 101 21.22 -4.02 -9.80
N TYR A 102 20.84 -3.99 -8.52
CA TYR A 102 19.73 -3.19 -8.02
C TYR A 102 20.24 -2.29 -6.91
N GLU A 103 19.78 -1.04 -6.91
CA GLU A 103 19.98 -0.09 -5.83
C GLU A 103 18.61 0.35 -5.34
N ILE A 104 18.40 0.34 -4.03
CA ILE A 104 17.15 0.77 -3.41
C ILE A 104 17.48 1.90 -2.45
N THR A 105 16.79 3.01 -2.62
CA THR A 105 16.80 4.14 -1.68
C THR A 105 15.37 4.37 -1.18
N ALA A 106 15.25 4.80 0.07
CA ALA A 106 13.97 5.10 0.68
C ALA A 106 14.07 6.41 1.47
N SER A 107 13.02 7.21 1.43
CA SER A 107 12.84 8.40 2.24
C SER A 107 11.41 8.43 2.77
N MET A 108 11.22 8.99 3.96
CA MET A 108 9.90 9.16 4.56
C MET A 108 9.82 10.56 5.14
N ILE A 109 8.91 11.38 4.62
CA ILE A 109 8.83 12.81 4.91
C ILE A 109 7.41 13.14 5.37
N GLU A 110 7.31 13.91 6.44
CA GLU A 110 6.06 14.56 6.85
C GLU A 110 6.08 16.02 6.40
N ILE A 111 4.93 16.47 5.86
CA ILE A 111 4.67 17.89 5.60
C ILE A 111 3.52 18.30 6.51
N TYR A 112 3.80 19.16 7.47
CA TYR A 112 2.81 19.69 8.40
C TYR A 112 3.00 21.19 8.56
N ASN A 113 1.93 21.96 8.33
CA ASN A 113 1.97 23.43 8.40
C ASN A 113 3.12 24.04 7.57
N GLU A 114 3.23 23.62 6.30
CA GLU A 114 4.30 24.03 5.37
C GLU A 114 5.73 23.76 5.86
N THR A 115 5.89 22.92 6.89
CA THR A 115 7.18 22.50 7.43
C THR A 115 7.45 21.05 7.03
N VAL A 116 8.68 20.81 6.58
CA VAL A 116 9.15 19.49 6.14
C VAL A 116 9.96 18.86 7.27
N GLN A 117 9.59 17.65 7.67
CA GLN A 117 10.31 16.84 8.64
C GLN A 117 10.70 15.49 8.02
N ASP A 118 11.97 15.13 8.12
CA ASP A 118 12.42 13.77 7.78
C ASP A 118 12.07 12.83 8.93
N LEU A 119 11.23 11.82 8.66
CA LEU A 119 10.76 10.84 9.66
C LEU A 119 11.77 9.72 9.92
N LEU A 120 12.82 9.60 9.10
CA LEU A 120 13.89 8.61 9.28
C LEU A 120 15.11 9.17 10.03
N ILE A 121 15.12 10.47 10.28
CA ILE A 121 16.12 11.14 11.12
C ILE A 121 15.53 11.36 12.50
N LEU A 122 16.26 10.98 13.55
CA LEU A 122 15.83 11.28 14.92
C LEU A 122 15.68 12.79 15.11
N PRO A 123 14.65 13.26 15.85
CA PRO A 123 14.55 14.67 16.19
C PRO A 123 15.87 15.15 16.80
N GLN A 124 16.41 16.24 16.27
CA GLN A 124 17.48 16.96 16.96
C GLN A 124 16.81 17.78 18.07
N ASP A 125 17.30 17.65 19.30
CA ASP A 125 16.85 18.42 20.46
C ASP A 125 16.92 19.94 20.23
#